data_AF-A0A317Z463-F1
#
_entry.id   AF-A0A317Z463-F1
#
_cell.length_a   1.000
_cell.length_b   1.000
_cell.length_c   1.000
_cell.angle_alpha   90.00
_cell.angle_beta   90.00
_cell.angle_gamma   90.00
#
_symmetry.space_group_name_H-M   'P 1'
#
loop_
_entity.id
_entity.type
_entity.pdbx_description
1 polymer ?
#
loop_
_entity_poly.entity_id
_entity_poly.type
_entity_poly.pdbx_seq_one_letter_code
_entity_poly.pdbx_strand_id
1 'polypeptide(L)'
;EAQAQQSAPVAIVFGIIAAVITSLVVVGITYLITLLIYKIFKKVLMKRAIFGAVLRYYNTILAVMSIILIIQLLFQLDITTVKIDSLNIFAPGNTLLGAFSLTNLLSGWLFGVMLHSNGHLPAKWSWLLGIAVFILSVVFTAIVA
;
A
#
# COMPACT_ATOMS: atom_id res chain seq x y z
N GLU A 1 4.29 -25.62 -29.57
CA GLU A 1 3.55 -25.89 -28.32
C GLU A 1 4.46 -26.28 -27.14
N ALA A 2 5.48 -27.14 -27.31
CA ALA A 2 6.42 -27.49 -26.22
C ALA A 2 7.18 -26.29 -25.58
N GLN A 3 7.54 -25.27 -26.36
CA GLN A 3 8.19 -24.05 -25.83
C GLN A 3 7.26 -23.14 -25.00
N ALA A 4 5.94 -23.19 -25.22
CA ALA A 4 4.97 -22.41 -24.46
C ALA A 4 4.66 -23.03 -23.08
N GLN A 5 4.79 -24.35 -22.96
CA GLN A 5 4.60 -25.08 -21.70
C GLN A 5 5.78 -24.89 -20.73
N GLN A 6 7.01 -24.78 -21.25
CA GLN A 6 8.23 -24.53 -20.47
C GLN A 6 8.42 -23.07 -20.04
N SER A 7 7.84 -22.11 -20.77
CA SER A 7 7.92 -20.68 -20.42
C SER A 7 6.99 -20.28 -19.26
N ALA A 8 5.90 -21.02 -19.03
CA ALA A 8 4.94 -20.77 -17.96
C ALA A 8 5.54 -20.82 -16.53
N PRO A 9 6.26 -21.89 -16.10
CA PRO A 9 6.84 -21.93 -14.75
C PRO A 9 7.95 -20.89 -14.56
N VAL A 10 8.74 -20.62 -15.61
CA VAL A 10 9.81 -19.62 -15.59
C VAL A 10 9.22 -18.21 -15.44
N ALA A 11 8.16 -17.87 -16.19
CA ALA A 11 7.47 -16.60 -16.10
C ALA A 11 6.87 -16.34 -14.69
N ILE A 12 6.31 -17.37 -14.05
CA ILE A 12 5.79 -17.27 -12.68
C ILE A 12 6.91 -16.93 -11.70
N VAL A 13 8.04 -17.63 -11.77
CA VAL A 13 9.19 -17.38 -10.88
C VAL A 13 9.75 -15.97 -11.10
N PHE A 14 9.94 -15.55 -12.34
CA PHE A 14 10.38 -14.18 -12.65
C PHE A 14 9.38 -13.12 -12.17
N GLY A 15 8.08 -13.38 -12.30
CA GLY A 15 7.02 -12.50 -11.81
C GLY A 15 7.08 -12.30 -10.29
N ILE A 16 7.27 -13.39 -9.54
CA ILE A 16 7.42 -13.32 -8.08
C ILE A 16 8.67 -12.52 -7.70
N ILE A 17 9.81 -12.78 -8.33
CA ILE A 17 11.05 -12.04 -8.07
C ILE A 17 10.88 -10.55 -8.37
N ALA A 18 10.27 -10.21 -9.52
CA ALA A 18 10.00 -8.83 -9.90
C ALA A 18 9.07 -8.13 -8.90
N ALA A 19 8.04 -8.82 -8.40
CA ALA A 19 7.13 -8.28 -7.38
C ALA A 19 7.86 -7.99 -6.06
N VAL A 20 8.71 -8.90 -5.60
CA VAL A 20 9.53 -8.72 -4.39
C VAL A 20 10.47 -7.53 -4.54
N ILE A 21 11.23 -7.45 -5.64
CA ILE A 21 12.15 -6.32 -5.89
C ILE A 21 11.38 -5.00 -5.94
N THR A 22 10.26 -4.96 -6.65
CA THR A 22 9.42 -3.75 -6.75
C THR A 22 8.93 -3.30 -5.38
N SER A 23 8.46 -4.23 -4.53
CA SER A 23 8.03 -3.89 -3.18
C SER A 23 9.15 -3.32 -2.31
N LEU A 24 10.37 -3.86 -2.40
CA LEU A 24 11.53 -3.35 -1.67
C LEU A 24 11.92 -1.94 -2.13
N VAL A 25 11.85 -1.67 -3.43
CA VAL A 25 12.09 -0.33 -3.99
C VAL A 25 11.06 0.66 -3.45
N VAL A 26 9.77 0.29 -3.44
CA VAL A 26 8.68 1.13 -2.91
C VAL A 26 8.88 1.43 -1.43
N VAL A 27 9.25 0.43 -0.61
CA VAL A 27 9.62 0.64 0.81
C VAL A 27 10.78 1.63 0.93
N GLY A 28 11.81 1.49 0.11
CA GLY A 28 12.96 2.40 0.06
C GLY A 28 12.57 3.84 -0.27
N ILE A 29 11.71 4.04 -1.28
CA ILE A 29 11.18 5.36 -1.65
C ILE A 29 10.38 5.97 -0.50
N THR A 30 9.47 5.22 0.12
CA THR A 30 8.68 5.71 1.27
C THR A 30 9.58 6.10 2.45
N TYR A 31 10.65 5.33 2.69
CA TYR A 31 11.64 5.67 3.70
C TYR A 31 12.34 7.01 3.39
N LEU A 32 12.77 7.23 2.15
CA LEU A 32 13.39 8.49 1.73
C LEU A 32 12.44 9.68 1.86
N ILE A 33 11.18 9.52 1.44
CA ILE A 33 10.13 10.54 1.60
C ILE A 33 9.90 10.86 3.08
N THR A 34 9.79 9.84 3.93
CA THR A 34 9.60 10.01 5.37
C THR A 34 10.78 10.74 6.01
N LEU A 35 12.01 10.40 5.60
CA LEU A 35 13.23 11.08 6.04
C LEU A 35 13.23 12.56 5.63
N LEU A 36 12.83 12.86 4.39
CA LEU A 36 12.70 14.23 3.89
C LEU A 36 11.68 15.03 4.71
N ILE A 37 10.50 14.46 4.97
CA ILE A 37 9.46 15.08 5.79
C ILE A 37 10.02 15.41 7.18
N TYR A 38 10.61 14.45 7.88
CA TYR A 38 11.19 14.71 9.21
C TYR A 38 12.30 15.77 9.19
N LYS A 39 13.11 15.82 8.13
CA LYS A 39 14.11 16.86 7.93
C LYS A 39 13.48 18.25 7.78
N ILE A 40 12.40 18.40 7.01
CA ILE A 40 11.66 19.67 6.84
C ILE A 40 11.11 20.15 8.19
N PHE A 41 10.57 19.24 8.99
CA PHE A 41 10.04 19.53 10.32
C PHE A 41 11.13 19.63 11.42
N LYS A 42 12.41 19.60 11.04
CA LYS A 42 13.58 19.67 11.95
C LYS A 42 13.52 18.60 13.07
N LYS A 43 12.95 17.43 12.77
CA LYS A 43 12.87 16.31 13.71
C LYS A 43 14.12 15.45 13.60
N VAL A 44 14.81 15.29 14.73
CA VAL A 44 16.00 14.46 14.83
C VAL A 44 15.58 13.07 15.29
N LEU A 45 15.46 12.14 14.35
CA LEU A 45 15.21 10.73 14.64
C LEU A 45 16.36 9.88 14.12
N MET A 46 16.63 8.78 14.81
CA MET A 46 17.58 7.78 14.32
C MET A 46 17.06 7.18 13.00
N LYS A 47 17.91 7.13 11.97
CA LYS A 47 17.58 6.56 10.64
C LYS A 47 16.98 5.15 10.75
N ARG A 48 17.50 4.32 11.65
CA ARG A 48 16.98 2.96 11.94
C ARG A 48 15.56 2.97 12.51
N ALA A 49 15.23 3.96 13.35
CA ALA A 49 13.88 4.11 13.90
C ALA A 49 12.87 4.54 12.82
N ILE A 50 13.27 5.45 11.92
CA ILE A 50 12.46 5.84 10.76
C ILE A 50 12.21 4.63 9.85
N PHE A 51 13.25 3.87 9.54
CA PHE A 51 13.12 2.66 8.72
C PHE A 51 12.20 1.62 9.38
N GLY A 52 12.36 1.37 10.67
CA GLY A 52 11.47 0.48 11.43
C GLY A 52 10.01 0.95 11.44
N ALA A 53 9.78 2.27 11.47
CA ALA A 53 8.43 2.83 11.36
C ALA A 53 7.80 2.55 9.99
N VAL A 54 8.55 2.73 8.90
CA VAL A 54 8.09 2.41 7.53
C VAL A 54 7.82 0.91 7.35
N LEU A 55 8.67 0.04 7.92
CA LEU A 55 8.41 -1.40 7.90
C LEU A 55 7.14 -1.78 8.65
N ARG A 56 6.91 -1.20 9.85
CA ARG A 56 5.65 -1.40 10.58
C ARG A 56 4.43 -0.95 9.78
N TYR A 57 4.52 0.23 9.16
CA TYR A 57 3.48 0.75 8.28
C TYR A 57 3.08 -0.26 7.18
N TYR A 58 4.05 -0.78 6.42
CA TYR A 58 3.77 -1.76 5.37
C TYR A 58 3.29 -3.11 5.91
N ASN A 59 3.88 -3.61 6.99
CA ASN A 59 3.47 -4.87 7.60
C ASN A 59 2.04 -4.82 8.16
N THR A 60 1.61 -3.69 8.71
CA THR A 60 0.24 -3.50 9.18
C THR A 60 -0.75 -3.51 8.02
N ILE A 61 -0.44 -2.84 6.90
CA ILE A 61 -1.28 -2.90 5.70
C ILE A 61 -1.38 -4.34 5.19
N LEU A 62 -0.23 -5.03 5.06
CA LEU A 62 -0.18 -6.41 4.59
C LEU A 62 -1.03 -7.34 5.47
N ALA A 63 -0.95 -7.20 6.79
CA ALA A 63 -1.76 -7.99 7.72
C ALA A 63 -3.26 -7.79 7.49
N VAL A 64 -3.73 -6.56 7.28
CA VAL A 64 -5.14 -6.29 6.98
C VAL A 64 -5.54 -6.87 5.62
N MET A 65 -4.67 -6.76 4.61
CA MET A 65 -4.93 -7.34 3.29
C MET A 65 -5.00 -8.85 3.32
N SER A 66 -4.16 -9.50 4.12
CA SER A 66 -4.25 -10.96 4.32
C SER A 66 -5.59 -11.36 4.94
N ILE A 67 -6.14 -10.57 5.88
CA ILE A 67 -7.47 -10.83 6.44
C ILE A 67 -8.55 -10.72 5.37
N ILE A 68 -8.51 -9.67 4.54
CA ILE A 68 -9.45 -9.49 3.42
C ILE A 68 -9.37 -10.70 2.47
N LEU A 69 -8.16 -11.11 2.08
CA LEU A 69 -7.95 -12.26 1.19
C LEU A 69 -8.51 -13.56 1.79
N ILE A 70 -8.28 -13.81 3.08
CA ILE A 70 -8.82 -14.99 3.78
C ILE A 70 -10.35 -14.96 3.75
N ILE A 71 -10.98 -13.82 4.00
CA ILE A 71 -12.44 -13.68 3.92
C ILE A 71 -12.91 -14.01 2.50
N GLN A 72 -12.30 -13.42 1.47
CA GLN A 72 -12.68 -13.71 0.07
C GLN A 72 -12.57 -15.20 -0.26
N LEU A 73 -11.51 -15.86 0.20
CA LEU A 73 -11.31 -17.29 0.01
C LEU A 73 -12.39 -18.13 0.70
N LEU A 74 -12.75 -17.80 1.95
CA LEU A 74 -13.80 -18.50 2.71
C LEU A 74 -15.18 -18.42 2.03
N PHE A 75 -15.47 -17.29 1.39
CA PHE A 75 -16.73 -17.06 0.68
C PHE A 75 -16.66 -17.40 -0.82
N GLN A 76 -15.56 -18.01 -1.29
CA GLN A 76 -15.33 -18.37 -2.70
C GLN A 76 -15.53 -17.20 -3.67
N LEU A 77 -15.22 -15.98 -3.20
CA LEU A 77 -15.27 -14.79 -4.02
C LEU A 77 -14.05 -14.78 -4.95
N ASP A 78 -14.30 -14.47 -6.22
CA ASP A 78 -13.22 -14.31 -7.18
C ASP A 78 -12.37 -13.07 -6.82
N ILE A 79 -11.14 -13.32 -6.41
CA ILE A 79 -10.17 -12.30 -5.99
C ILE A 79 -9.77 -11.33 -7.13
N THR A 80 -10.03 -11.71 -8.38
CA THR A 80 -9.68 -10.89 -9.55
C THR A 80 -10.79 -9.94 -9.95
N THR A 81 -12.05 -10.30 -9.70
CA THR A 81 -13.23 -9.52 -10.12
C THR A 81 -13.94 -8.84 -8.96
N VAL A 82 -13.90 -9.44 -7.77
CA VAL A 82 -14.56 -8.92 -6.57
C VAL A 82 -13.52 -8.25 -5.67
N LYS A 83 -13.68 -6.96 -5.41
CA LYS A 83 -12.89 -6.21 -4.41
C LYS A 83 -13.78 -5.79 -3.24
N ILE A 84 -13.90 -6.68 -2.25
CA ILE A 84 -14.78 -6.46 -1.08
C ILE A 84 -14.33 -5.30 -0.18
N ASP A 85 -13.09 -4.88 -0.33
CA ASP A 85 -12.51 -3.78 0.44
C ASP A 85 -12.77 -2.42 -0.23
N SER A 86 -13.47 -2.37 -1.37
CA SER A 86 -13.69 -1.15 -2.14
C SER A 86 -15.16 -0.84 -2.35
N LEU A 87 -15.47 0.43 -2.64
CA LEU A 87 -16.83 0.86 -2.96
C LEU A 87 -17.35 0.30 -4.30
N ASN A 88 -16.51 -0.38 -5.09
CA ASN A 88 -16.90 -1.06 -6.33
C ASN A 88 -18.01 -2.12 -6.11
N ILE A 89 -18.20 -2.60 -4.88
CA ILE A 89 -19.32 -3.50 -4.52
C ILE A 89 -20.70 -2.90 -4.84
N PHE A 90 -20.82 -1.57 -4.85
CA PHE A 90 -22.08 -0.87 -5.15
C PHE A 90 -22.30 -0.62 -6.64
N ALA A 91 -21.24 -0.64 -7.45
CA ALA A 91 -21.30 -0.41 -8.89
C ALA A 91 -20.12 -1.11 -9.60
N PRO A 92 -20.23 -2.42 -9.86
CA PRO A 92 -19.14 -3.21 -10.45
C PRO A 92 -18.66 -2.65 -11.79
N GLY A 93 -17.34 -2.57 -11.95
CA GLY A 93 -16.69 -2.04 -13.16
C GLY A 93 -16.39 -0.54 -13.10
N ASN A 94 -16.77 0.15 -12.01
CA ASN A 94 -16.41 1.54 -11.82
C ASN A 94 -15.01 1.66 -11.20
N THR A 95 -14.04 2.09 -12.00
CA THR A 95 -12.63 2.21 -11.60
C THR A 95 -12.40 3.18 -10.44
N LEU A 96 -13.15 4.30 -10.40
CA LEU A 96 -13.05 5.29 -9.33
C LEU A 96 -13.55 4.72 -8.00
N LEU A 97 -14.72 4.08 -7.98
CA LEU A 97 -15.26 3.41 -6.78
C LEU A 97 -14.36 2.25 -6.33
N GLY A 98 -13.69 1.56 -7.27
CA GLY A 98 -12.66 0.57 -6.95
C GLY A 98 -11.40 1.15 -6.31
N ALA A 99 -11.04 2.39 -6.66
CA ALA A 99 -9.92 3.10 -6.04
C ALA A 99 -10.25 3.59 -4.62
N PHE A 100 -11.52 3.84 -4.30
CA PHE A 100 -11.98 4.06 -2.93
C PHE A 100 -12.04 2.74 -2.16
N SER A 101 -10.86 2.30 -1.71
CA SER A 101 -10.70 1.05 -0.97
C SER A 101 -10.16 1.25 0.44
N LEU A 102 -10.43 0.28 1.31
CA LEU A 102 -9.87 0.19 2.65
C LEU A 102 -8.35 0.14 2.60
N THR A 103 -7.77 -0.51 1.58
CA THR A 103 -6.32 -0.49 1.33
C THR A 103 -5.78 0.93 1.20
N ASN A 104 -6.39 1.74 0.33
CA ASN A 104 -5.96 3.11 0.08
C ASN A 104 -6.21 4.00 1.30
N LEU A 105 -7.37 3.83 1.95
CA LEU A 105 -7.73 4.54 3.18
C LEU A 105 -6.71 4.26 4.30
N LEU A 106 -6.39 2.99 4.55
CA LEU A 106 -5.40 2.57 5.54
C LEU A 106 -4.01 3.08 5.19
N SER A 107 -3.64 3.10 3.91
CA SER A 107 -2.35 3.62 3.47
C SER A 107 -2.19 5.10 3.86
N GLY A 108 -3.17 5.95 3.55
CA GLY A 108 -3.12 7.35 3.97
C GLY A 108 -3.17 7.53 5.49
N TRP A 109 -4.09 6.82 6.15
CA TRP A 109 -4.27 6.93 7.60
C TRP A 109 -3.04 6.46 8.39
N LEU A 110 -2.54 5.26 8.12
CA LEU A 110 -1.37 4.71 8.80
C LEU A 110 -0.10 5.51 8.49
N PHE A 111 0.00 6.14 7.32
CA PHE A 111 1.10 7.05 7.03
C PHE A 111 1.06 8.27 7.96
N GLY A 112 -0.11 8.90 8.12
CA GLY A 112 -0.29 9.99 9.07
C GLY A 112 0.00 9.56 10.52
N VAL A 113 -0.52 8.40 10.94
CA VAL A 113 -0.23 7.83 12.27
C VAL A 113 1.26 7.58 12.45
N MET A 114 1.94 7.02 11.45
CA MET A 114 3.38 6.80 11.48
C MET A 114 4.14 8.10 11.73
N LEU A 115 3.80 9.17 11.00
CA LEU A 115 4.40 10.49 11.14
C LEU A 115 4.17 11.10 12.53
N HIS A 116 2.96 10.97 13.07
CA HIS A 116 2.63 11.50 14.39
C HIS A 116 3.29 10.70 15.51
N SER A 117 3.06 9.40 15.57
CA SER A 117 3.44 8.55 16.71
C SER A 117 4.93 8.24 16.75
N ASN A 118 5.61 8.10 15.60
CA ASN A 118 7.05 7.85 15.59
C ASN A 118 7.83 9.16 15.53
N GLY A 119 7.44 10.07 14.63
CA GLY A 119 8.16 11.32 14.37
C GLY A 119 7.82 12.47 15.31
N HIS A 120 6.79 12.32 16.14
CA HIS A 120 6.24 13.39 16.99
C HIS A 120 5.94 14.65 16.17
N LEU A 121 5.46 14.49 14.94
CA LEU A 121 4.95 15.59 14.13
C LEU A 121 3.65 16.11 14.77
N PRO A 122 3.37 17.42 14.69
CA PRO A 122 2.09 17.95 15.15
C PRO A 122 0.94 17.27 14.40
N ALA A 123 -0.10 16.86 15.11
CA ALA A 123 -1.22 16.09 14.56
C ALA A 123 -1.82 16.71 13.30
N LYS A 124 -1.96 18.05 13.27
CA LYS A 124 -2.45 18.79 12.09
C LYS A 124 -1.68 18.50 10.80
N TRP A 125 -0.34 18.38 10.90
CA TRP A 125 0.52 18.12 9.74
C TRP A 125 0.53 16.65 9.36
N SER A 126 0.51 15.76 10.35
CA SER A 126 0.41 14.33 10.13
C SER A 126 -0.89 13.94 9.42
N TRP A 127 -2.02 14.53 9.83
CA TRP A 127 -3.31 14.33 9.17
C TRP A 127 -3.34 14.89 7.75
N LEU A 128 -2.82 16.10 7.55
CA LEU A 128 -2.75 16.69 6.21
C LEU A 128 -1.95 15.81 5.23
N LEU A 129 -0.78 15.33 5.66
CA LEU A 129 0.06 14.46 4.83
C LEU A 129 -0.58 13.07 4.63
N GLY A 130 -1.25 12.52 5.64
CA GLY A 130 -1.99 11.27 5.50
C GLY A 130 -3.15 11.38 4.51
N ILE A 131 -3.91 12.47 4.55
CA ILE A 131 -4.98 12.77 3.58
C ILE A 131 -4.39 12.93 2.17
N ALA A 132 -3.26 13.63 2.03
CA ALA A 132 -2.58 13.77 0.75
C ALA A 132 -2.16 12.41 0.17
N VAL A 133 -1.61 11.51 0.98
CA VAL A 133 -1.28 10.14 0.57
C VAL A 133 -2.53 9.36 0.16
N PHE A 134 -3.62 9.46 0.92
CA PHE A 134 -4.88 8.82 0.55
C PHE A 134 -5.38 9.28 -0.83
N ILE A 135 -5.46 10.60 -1.06
CA ILE A 135 -5.90 11.17 -2.34
C ILE A 135 -4.97 10.70 -3.46
N LEU A 136 -3.66 10.75 -3.23
CA LEU A 136 -2.68 10.32 -4.22
C LEU A 136 -2.84 8.83 -4.57
N SER A 137 -3.05 7.97 -3.57
CA SER A 137 -3.30 6.55 -3.76
C SER A 137 -4.59 6.29 -4.55
N VAL A 138 -5.68 7.01 -4.23
CA VAL A 138 -6.95 6.90 -4.98
C VAL A 138 -6.76 7.33 -6.43
N VAL A 139 -6.13 8.48 -6.68
CA VAL A 139 -5.91 9.00 -8.03
C VAL A 139 -5.02 8.06 -8.85
N PHE A 140 -3.90 7.59 -8.30
CA PHE A 140 -3.04 6.63 -9.00
C PHE A 140 -3.77 5.33 -9.29
N THR A 141 -4.51 4.79 -8.33
CA THR A 141 -5.26 3.55 -8.53
C THR A 141 -6.31 3.73 -9.62
N ALA A 142 -7.03 4.86 -9.64
CA ALA A 142 -8.07 5.12 -10.63
C ALA A 142 -7.53 5.35 -12.06
N ILE A 143 -6.30 5.86 -12.20
CA ILE A 143 -5.66 6.08 -13.51
C ILE A 143 -5.07 4.78 -14.07
N VAL A 144 -4.58 3.89 -13.20
CA VAL A 144 -3.93 2.63 -13.59
C VAL A 144 -4.94 1.48 -13.76
N ALA A 145 -6.08 1.53 -13.07
CA ALA A 145 -7.16 0.53 -13.13
C ALA A 145 -7.92 0.57 -14.46
#